data_AF-A0A9D4AA37-F1
#
_entry.id   AF-A0A9D4AA37-F1
#
_cell.length_a   1.000
_cell.length_b   1.000
_cell.length_c   1.000
_cell.angle_alpha   90.00
_cell.angle_beta   90.00
_cell.angle_gamma   90.00
#
_symmetry.space_group_name_H-M   'P 1'
#
loop_
_entity.id
_entity.type
_entity.pdbx_description
1 polymer ?
#
loop_
_entity_poly.entity_id
_entity_poly.type
_entity_poly.pdbx_seq_one_letter_code
_entity_poly.pdbx_strand_id
1 'polypeptide(L)'
;MRLTYTPFVGNLQELAKGYMDSFTPKDCDEDQDNVSKVPEFVEAMISSSTEVVFMTGRYASKEETEKKGNNINCLGWRFKPWFYQHAESALKKGEFLEYIPRREYYHRHTRYLYWEGKPILPFEDQWGSRFLLGWLMPPKVSLLKATQGEAIRNYYHEMHVIQDMLVPLYKGRDALEWVHQEMEVYPIWLCPHRLFKLPIKTMVYPEPGFKHHCRQGDTSSARMFTDMGPVLRGEVFDGAEAVSKMEQWLIENHSFQPQYAVSELNEKDFWRMFDADLYENPRKKYGAVGTFMSGYYKSKKGRETDY
;
A
#
# COMPACT_ATOMS: atom_id res chain seq x y z
N MET A 1 -12.45 3.05 -16.42
CA MET A 1 -11.80 3.90 -15.43
C MET A 1 -11.07 4.99 -16.17
N ARG A 2 -11.49 6.23 -16.02
CA ARG A 2 -10.73 7.40 -16.46
C ARG A 2 -9.67 7.65 -15.41
N LEU A 3 -8.41 7.49 -15.77
CA LEU A 3 -7.28 7.61 -14.86
C LEU A 3 -6.38 8.75 -15.32
N THR A 4 -6.12 9.69 -14.42
CA THR A 4 -5.19 10.80 -14.63
C THR A 4 -3.90 10.52 -13.86
N TYR A 5 -2.77 10.64 -14.54
CA TYR A 5 -1.43 10.55 -13.95
C TYR A 5 -0.83 11.94 -13.86
N THR A 6 -0.70 12.47 -12.65
CA THR A 6 -0.13 13.79 -12.38
C THR A 6 1.26 13.61 -11.76
N PRO A 7 2.35 13.85 -12.52
CA PRO A 7 3.69 13.82 -11.97
C PRO A 7 3.93 15.03 -11.07
N PHE A 8 4.71 14.85 -10.01
CA PHE A 8 5.10 15.93 -9.12
C PHE A 8 6.54 15.71 -8.66
N VAL A 9 7.29 16.81 -8.59
CA VAL A 9 8.69 16.84 -8.15
C VAL A 9 8.83 17.88 -7.04
N GLY A 10 9.41 17.47 -5.93
CA GLY A 10 9.55 18.32 -4.73
C GLY A 10 10.29 17.60 -3.62
N ASN A 11 10.36 18.19 -2.43
CA ASN A 11 10.86 17.47 -1.24
C ASN A 11 9.79 16.53 -0.65
N LEU A 12 10.17 15.59 0.23
CA LEU A 12 9.24 14.63 0.85
C LEU A 12 7.99 15.26 1.48
N GLN A 13 8.14 16.43 2.14
CA GLN A 13 7.01 17.14 2.74
C GLN A 13 6.05 17.68 1.69
N GLU A 14 6.59 18.19 0.58
CA GLU A 14 5.82 18.63 -0.58
C GLU A 14 5.14 17.45 -1.28
N LEU A 15 5.82 16.29 -1.40
CA LEU A 15 5.22 15.08 -1.96
C LEU A 15 4.00 14.64 -1.13
N ALA A 16 4.15 14.54 0.19
CA ALA A 16 3.04 14.18 1.08
C ALA A 16 1.91 15.23 1.07
N LYS A 17 2.24 16.52 1.00
CA LYS A 17 1.23 17.58 0.86
C LYS A 17 0.49 17.47 -0.48
N GLY A 18 1.20 17.28 -1.59
CA GLY A 18 0.62 17.08 -2.92
C GLY A 18 -0.27 15.84 -2.97
N TYR A 19 0.16 14.76 -2.30
CA TYR A 19 -0.64 13.56 -2.14
C TYR A 19 -1.97 13.86 -1.45
N MET A 20 -1.94 14.49 -0.26
CA MET A 20 -3.17 14.88 0.46
C MET A 20 -4.06 15.78 -0.42
N ASP A 21 -3.48 16.82 -1.01
CA ASP A 21 -4.20 17.80 -1.83
C ASP A 21 -4.82 17.18 -3.11
N SER A 22 -4.31 16.04 -3.58
CA SER A 22 -4.82 15.38 -4.79
C SER A 22 -6.22 14.75 -4.64
N PHE A 23 -6.65 14.46 -3.42
CA PHE A 23 -7.93 13.79 -3.17
C PHE A 23 -8.71 14.29 -1.96
N THR A 24 -8.11 15.10 -1.09
CA THR A 24 -8.81 15.66 0.07
C THR A 24 -9.00 17.16 -0.09
N PRO A 25 -10.26 17.66 0.00
CA PRO A 25 -10.52 19.09 0.09
C PRO A 25 -9.80 19.70 1.31
N LYS A 26 -9.32 20.94 1.17
CA LYS A 26 -8.59 21.66 2.23
C LYS A 26 -9.50 22.16 3.34
N ASP A 27 -10.76 22.40 3.01
CA ASP A 27 -11.75 22.92 3.95
C ASP A 27 -12.28 21.76 4.81
N CYS A 28 -12.42 22.02 6.11
CA CYS A 28 -12.98 21.09 7.09
C CYS A 28 -14.49 20.82 6.90
N ASP A 29 -15.05 21.29 5.79
CA ASP A 29 -16.48 21.23 5.51
C ASP A 29 -16.93 19.80 5.22
N GLU A 30 -18.24 19.58 5.44
CA GLU A 30 -18.99 18.35 5.19
C GLU A 30 -18.92 17.86 3.72
N ASP A 31 -18.25 18.61 2.85
CA ASP A 31 -18.04 18.35 1.43
C ASP A 31 -16.93 17.31 1.13
N GLN A 32 -16.29 16.73 2.15
CA GLN A 32 -15.28 15.67 1.97
C GLN A 32 -15.84 14.34 1.43
N ASP A 33 -17.16 14.19 1.40
CA ASP A 33 -17.86 13.08 0.74
C ASP A 33 -18.47 13.46 -0.61
N ASN A 34 -18.17 14.66 -1.12
CA ASN A 34 -18.69 15.13 -2.38
C ASN A 34 -18.00 14.41 -3.56
N VAL A 35 -18.76 13.54 -4.23
CA VAL A 35 -18.33 12.73 -5.41
C VAL A 35 -17.75 13.61 -6.53
N SER A 36 -18.16 14.88 -6.64
CA SER A 36 -17.61 15.79 -7.64
C SER A 36 -16.20 16.26 -7.32
N LYS A 37 -15.87 16.44 -6.03
CA LYS A 37 -14.57 16.96 -5.57
C LYS A 37 -13.57 15.84 -5.30
N VAL A 38 -14.03 14.74 -4.72
CA VAL A 38 -13.18 13.62 -4.31
C VAL A 38 -13.16 12.54 -5.40
N PRO A 39 -11.98 12.13 -5.89
CA PRO A 39 -11.87 11.00 -6.82
C PRO A 39 -12.26 9.68 -6.15
N GLU A 40 -12.78 8.74 -6.94
CA GLU A 40 -13.26 7.44 -6.43
C GLU A 40 -12.11 6.46 -6.19
N PHE A 41 -11.02 6.62 -6.95
CA PHE A 41 -9.79 5.85 -6.76
C PHE A 41 -8.61 6.81 -6.68
N VAL A 42 -7.72 6.53 -5.74
CA VAL A 42 -6.51 7.29 -5.53
C VAL A 42 -5.40 6.32 -5.26
N GLU A 43 -4.27 6.58 -5.88
CA GLU A 43 -3.05 5.84 -5.69
C GLU A 43 -1.90 6.80 -5.92
N ALA A 44 -0.83 6.72 -5.15
CA ALA A 44 0.39 7.43 -5.49
C ALA A 44 1.58 6.48 -5.42
N MET A 45 2.55 6.76 -6.27
CA MET A 45 3.79 6.01 -6.29
C MET A 45 4.97 6.95 -6.25
N ILE A 46 5.73 6.87 -5.17
CA ILE A 46 6.94 7.64 -4.96
C ILE A 46 8.10 6.81 -5.50
N SER A 47 8.70 7.27 -6.58
CA SER A 47 9.82 6.59 -7.24
C SER A 47 11.16 6.91 -6.57
N SER A 48 11.29 8.09 -5.98
CA SER A 48 12.49 8.56 -5.29
C SER A 48 12.13 9.58 -4.21
N SER A 49 13.11 10.02 -3.41
CA SER A 49 12.89 11.05 -2.38
C SER A 49 12.38 12.39 -2.91
N THR A 50 12.41 12.59 -4.23
CA THR A 50 11.96 13.83 -4.86
C THR A 50 10.86 13.67 -5.90
N GLU A 51 10.51 12.45 -6.31
CA GLU A 51 9.62 12.21 -7.46
C GLU A 51 8.45 11.32 -7.07
N VAL A 52 7.25 11.76 -7.43
CA VAL A 52 6.01 11.01 -7.22
C VAL A 52 5.08 11.14 -8.42
N VAL A 53 4.29 10.09 -8.66
CA VAL A 53 3.18 10.12 -9.60
C VAL A 53 1.89 9.89 -8.83
N PHE A 54 1.00 10.89 -8.86
CA PHE A 54 -0.36 10.77 -8.34
C PHE A 54 -1.27 10.20 -9.42
N MET A 55 -2.06 9.20 -9.07
CA MET A 55 -3.01 8.53 -9.93
C MET A 55 -4.41 8.71 -9.37
N THR A 56 -5.23 9.51 -10.04
CA THR A 56 -6.63 9.75 -9.64
C THR A 56 -7.58 9.16 -10.67
N GLY A 57 -8.47 8.29 -10.19
CA GLY A 57 -9.38 7.50 -11.00
C GLY A 57 -10.83 7.91 -10.79
N ARG A 58 -11.56 8.04 -11.88
CA ARG A 58 -13.02 8.21 -11.88
C ARG A 58 -13.72 7.18 -12.77
N TYR A 59 -14.95 6.81 -12.44
CA TYR A 59 -15.78 6.05 -13.36
C TYR A 59 -16.13 6.92 -14.57
N ALA A 60 -15.99 6.34 -15.76
CA ALA A 60 -16.39 6.96 -17.02
C ALA A 60 -17.59 6.20 -17.59
N SER A 61 -18.52 6.93 -18.21
CA SER A 61 -19.65 6.31 -18.92
C SER A 61 -19.18 5.69 -20.25
N LYS A 62 -19.97 4.77 -20.81
CA LYS A 62 -19.66 4.19 -22.14
C LYS A 62 -19.59 5.27 -23.22
N GLU A 63 -20.52 6.21 -23.17
CA GLU A 63 -20.59 7.34 -24.10
C GLU A 63 -19.34 8.24 -24.02
N GLU A 64 -18.80 8.46 -22.82
CA GLU A 64 -17.53 9.18 -22.67
C GLU A 64 -16.40 8.40 -23.33
N THR A 65 -16.30 7.09 -23.10
CA THR A 65 -15.22 6.26 -23.68
C THR A 65 -15.26 6.14 -25.20
N GLU A 66 -16.43 6.25 -25.83
CA GLU A 66 -16.62 6.11 -27.28
C GLU A 66 -16.34 7.41 -28.06
N LYS A 67 -16.11 8.54 -27.39
CA LYS A 67 -15.75 9.80 -28.04
C LYS A 67 -14.40 9.68 -28.75
N LYS A 68 -14.37 10.11 -30.03
CA LYS A 68 -13.15 10.13 -30.86
C LYS A 68 -12.07 10.97 -30.17
N GLY A 69 -10.90 10.38 -29.97
CA GLY A 69 -9.74 11.02 -29.32
C GLY A 69 -9.39 10.46 -27.94
N ASN A 70 -10.27 9.68 -27.32
CA ASN A 70 -9.98 9.05 -26.03
C ASN A 70 -9.06 7.82 -26.20
N ASN A 71 -7.95 7.81 -25.46
CA ASN A 71 -7.00 6.71 -25.48
C ASN A 71 -7.45 5.60 -24.52
N ILE A 72 -7.91 4.48 -25.08
CA ILE A 72 -8.27 3.29 -24.31
C ILE A 72 -7.01 2.44 -24.11
N ASN A 73 -6.50 2.42 -22.89
CA ASN A 73 -5.35 1.61 -22.51
C ASN A 73 -5.79 0.28 -21.90
N CYS A 74 -5.77 -0.79 -22.70
CA CYS A 74 -5.93 -2.14 -22.18
C CYS A 74 -4.61 -2.61 -21.53
N LEU A 75 -4.46 -2.53 -20.21
CA LEU A 75 -3.28 -3.01 -19.47
C LEU A 75 -3.11 -4.54 -19.48
N GLY A 76 -4.16 -5.30 -19.78
CA GLY A 76 -4.14 -6.77 -19.76
C GLY A 76 -3.32 -7.43 -20.88
N TRP A 77 -2.77 -6.65 -21.82
CA TRP A 77 -1.97 -7.19 -22.92
C TRP A 77 -0.58 -7.63 -22.45
N ARG A 78 -0.22 -8.85 -22.85
CA ARG A 78 0.99 -9.55 -22.38
C ARG A 78 2.29 -8.79 -22.62
N PHE A 79 2.40 -8.06 -23.71
CA PHE A 79 3.62 -7.35 -24.08
C PHE A 79 3.78 -5.97 -23.43
N LYS A 80 2.75 -5.45 -22.74
CA LYS A 80 2.81 -4.10 -22.17
C LYS A 80 3.79 -4.02 -21.00
N PRO A 81 4.41 -2.83 -20.79
CA PRO A 81 5.24 -2.59 -19.62
C PRO A 81 4.41 -2.75 -18.35
N TRP A 82 5.10 -2.93 -17.23
CA TRP A 82 4.44 -3.10 -15.95
C TRP A 82 3.72 -1.81 -15.54
N PHE A 83 2.63 -1.94 -14.80
CA PHE A 83 1.78 -0.80 -14.49
C PHE A 83 2.54 0.32 -13.79
N TYR A 84 3.40 -0.03 -12.83
CA TYR A 84 4.23 0.93 -12.11
C TYR A 84 5.20 1.66 -13.05
N GLN A 85 5.91 0.95 -13.93
CA GLN A 85 6.81 1.56 -14.93
C GLN A 85 6.06 2.44 -15.94
N HIS A 86 4.83 2.06 -16.29
CA HIS A 86 3.95 2.87 -17.14
C HIS A 86 3.56 4.17 -16.44
N ALA A 87 3.19 4.10 -15.15
CA ALA A 87 2.90 5.26 -14.33
C ALA A 87 4.13 6.19 -14.20
N GLU A 88 5.32 5.64 -13.97
CA GLU A 88 6.58 6.41 -13.94
C GLU A 88 6.86 7.16 -15.25
N SER A 89 6.33 6.69 -16.38
CA SER A 89 6.48 7.41 -17.65
C SER A 89 5.84 8.81 -17.62
N ALA A 90 4.92 9.09 -16.68
CA ALA A 90 4.36 10.41 -16.43
C ALA A 90 5.44 11.42 -16.02
N LEU A 91 6.46 11.00 -15.26
CA LEU A 91 7.57 11.88 -14.85
C LEU A 91 8.32 12.45 -16.06
N LYS A 92 8.40 11.69 -17.17
CA LYS A 92 9.08 12.10 -18.40
C LYS A 92 8.16 12.79 -19.40
N LYS A 93 6.91 12.34 -19.51
CA LYS A 93 5.95 12.81 -20.53
C LYS A 93 5.12 14.00 -20.06
N GLY A 94 5.07 14.27 -18.76
CA GLY A 94 4.11 15.19 -18.15
C GLY A 94 2.79 14.50 -17.81
N GLU A 95 1.84 15.31 -17.33
CA GLU A 95 0.50 14.83 -16.98
C GLU A 95 -0.21 14.24 -18.20
N PHE A 96 -0.78 13.05 -18.04
CA PHE A 96 -1.57 12.42 -19.10
C PHE A 96 -2.79 11.68 -18.54
N LEU A 97 -3.75 11.46 -19.43
CA LEU A 97 -5.02 10.84 -19.13
C LEU A 97 -5.26 9.63 -20.03
N GLU A 98 -5.76 8.55 -19.45
CA GLU A 98 -6.14 7.35 -20.20
C GLU A 98 -7.41 6.69 -19.64
N TYR A 99 -8.02 5.84 -20.47
CA TYR A 99 -9.18 5.06 -20.10
C TYR A 99 -8.83 3.58 -20.02
N ILE A 100 -8.95 2.99 -18.83
CA ILE A 100 -8.63 1.58 -18.60
C ILE A 100 -9.94 0.79 -18.42
N PRO A 101 -10.11 -0.36 -19.10
CA PRO A 101 -11.22 -1.27 -18.82
C PRO A 101 -11.29 -1.66 -17.35
N ARG A 102 -12.50 -1.69 -16.76
CA ARG A 102 -12.70 -1.86 -15.32
C ARG A 102 -12.00 -3.09 -14.74
N ARG A 103 -12.14 -4.25 -15.41
CA ARG A 103 -11.51 -5.50 -14.98
C ARG A 103 -9.99 -5.38 -14.94
N GLU A 104 -9.41 -4.75 -15.96
CA GLU A 104 -7.96 -4.60 -16.07
C GLU A 104 -7.42 -3.61 -15.05
N TYR A 105 -8.18 -2.56 -14.73
CA TYR A 105 -7.83 -1.63 -13.67
C TYR A 105 -7.76 -2.32 -12.29
N TYR A 106 -8.74 -3.17 -11.95
CA TYR A 106 -8.71 -3.92 -10.69
C TYR A 106 -7.56 -4.93 -10.61
N HIS A 107 -7.14 -5.48 -11.76
CA HIS A 107 -6.05 -6.46 -11.84
C HIS A 107 -4.71 -5.86 -12.27
N ARG A 108 -4.56 -4.53 -12.26
CA ARG A 108 -3.36 -3.83 -12.77
C ARG A 108 -2.06 -4.28 -12.08
N HIS A 109 -2.15 -4.65 -10.81
CA HIS A 109 -1.03 -5.12 -9.99
C HIS A 109 -0.88 -6.64 -9.96
N THR A 110 -1.90 -7.40 -10.35
CA THR A 110 -1.93 -8.87 -10.19
C THR A 110 -0.82 -9.54 -10.99
N ARG A 111 -0.62 -9.13 -12.24
CA ARG A 111 0.26 -9.83 -13.18
C ARG A 111 1.73 -9.80 -12.76
N TYR A 112 2.14 -8.77 -12.04
CA TYR A 112 3.55 -8.52 -11.72
C TYR A 112 3.81 -8.49 -10.22
N LEU A 113 2.84 -8.98 -9.43
CA LEU A 113 2.89 -8.95 -7.97
C LEU A 113 3.26 -7.54 -7.48
N TYR A 114 2.50 -6.54 -7.95
CA TYR A 114 2.79 -5.11 -7.82
C TYR A 114 4.08 -4.71 -8.57
N TRP A 115 5.23 -4.77 -7.90
CA TRP A 115 6.56 -4.46 -8.44
C TRP A 115 7.59 -5.57 -8.17
N GLU A 116 7.18 -6.65 -7.49
CA GLU A 116 8.06 -7.80 -7.19
C GLU A 116 8.48 -8.60 -8.42
N GLY A 117 7.85 -8.35 -9.57
CA GLY A 117 8.26 -8.92 -10.84
C GLY A 117 9.74 -8.66 -11.17
N LYS A 118 10.28 -7.48 -10.87
CA LYS A 118 11.66 -7.10 -11.25
C LYS A 118 12.73 -7.88 -10.52
N PRO A 119 12.70 -7.91 -9.17
CA PRO A 119 13.72 -8.64 -8.42
C PRO A 119 13.66 -10.14 -8.69
N ILE A 120 12.45 -10.69 -8.87
CA ILE A 120 12.24 -12.14 -9.05
C ILE A 120 12.58 -12.59 -10.47
N LEU A 121 12.14 -11.86 -11.51
CA LEU A 121 12.29 -12.23 -12.92
C LEU A 121 12.80 -11.04 -13.76
N PRO A 122 14.05 -10.59 -13.59
CA PRO A 122 14.56 -9.38 -14.25
C PRO A 122 14.56 -9.46 -15.78
N PHE A 123 14.68 -10.66 -16.35
CA PHE A 123 14.63 -10.86 -17.80
C PHE A 123 13.23 -10.61 -18.40
N GLU A 124 12.15 -10.65 -17.60
CA GLU A 124 10.79 -10.39 -18.08
C GLU A 124 10.58 -8.91 -18.38
N ASP A 125 11.43 -8.01 -17.90
CA ASP A 125 11.34 -6.57 -18.21
C ASP A 125 11.63 -6.23 -19.68
N GLN A 126 12.13 -7.18 -20.47
CA GLN A 126 12.38 -6.98 -21.89
C GLN A 126 11.13 -7.24 -22.72
N TRP A 127 10.86 -6.39 -23.72
CA TRP A 127 9.68 -6.53 -24.59
C TRP A 127 9.54 -7.92 -25.21
N GLY A 128 10.65 -8.50 -25.69
CA GLY A 128 10.65 -9.85 -26.28
C GLY A 128 10.23 -10.93 -25.29
N SER A 129 10.74 -10.86 -24.05
CA SER A 129 10.35 -11.77 -22.97
C SER A 129 8.87 -11.62 -22.60
N ARG A 130 8.36 -10.39 -22.46
CA ARG A 130 6.93 -10.14 -22.20
C ARG A 130 6.02 -10.66 -23.31
N PHE A 131 6.46 -10.50 -24.56
CA PHE A 131 5.71 -10.97 -25.71
C PHE A 131 5.63 -12.52 -25.75
N LEU A 132 6.74 -13.21 -25.50
CA LEU A 132 6.83 -14.67 -25.60
C LEU A 132 6.35 -15.40 -24.33
N LEU A 133 6.69 -14.89 -23.14
CA LEU A 133 6.50 -15.56 -21.85
C LEU A 133 5.51 -14.84 -20.93
N GLY A 134 5.06 -13.63 -21.28
CA GLY A 134 4.17 -12.84 -20.43
C GLY A 134 2.80 -13.48 -20.15
N TRP A 135 2.42 -14.53 -20.88
CA TRP A 135 1.22 -15.34 -20.62
C TRP A 135 1.36 -16.28 -19.42
N LEU A 136 2.59 -16.56 -18.96
CA LEU A 136 2.88 -17.35 -17.77
C LEU A 136 2.78 -16.53 -16.48
N MET A 137 2.59 -15.21 -16.59
CA MET A 137 2.52 -14.30 -15.46
C MET A 137 1.07 -14.15 -14.93
N PRO A 138 0.87 -13.99 -13.61
CA PRO A 138 1.88 -14.10 -12.56
C PRO A 138 2.25 -15.56 -12.27
N PRO A 139 3.51 -15.88 -11.95
CA PRO A 139 3.87 -17.20 -11.46
C PRO A 139 3.14 -17.47 -10.13
N LYS A 140 2.75 -18.72 -9.90
CA LYS A 140 2.17 -19.09 -8.60
C LYS A 140 3.23 -18.90 -7.52
N VAL A 141 2.89 -18.19 -6.44
CA VAL A 141 3.80 -17.95 -5.30
C VAL A 141 4.34 -19.27 -4.73
N SER A 142 3.51 -20.33 -4.69
CA SER A 142 3.94 -21.66 -4.26
C SER A 142 5.03 -22.25 -5.15
N LEU A 143 4.98 -21.99 -6.46
CA LEU A 143 6.01 -22.44 -7.39
C LEU A 143 7.31 -21.67 -7.17
N LEU A 144 7.23 -20.35 -6.98
CA LEU A 144 8.41 -19.52 -6.66
C LEU A 144 9.10 -20.04 -5.40
N LYS A 145 8.33 -20.24 -4.32
CA LYS A 145 8.83 -20.79 -3.05
C LYS A 145 9.48 -22.16 -3.21
N ALA A 146 8.87 -23.06 -3.99
CA ALA A 146 9.43 -24.40 -4.24
C ALA A 146 10.75 -24.37 -5.03
N THR A 147 10.95 -23.35 -5.86
CA THR A 147 12.17 -23.20 -6.68
C THR A 147 13.26 -22.37 -6.02
N GLN A 148 12.97 -21.69 -4.90
CA GLN A 148 13.94 -20.88 -4.16
C GLN A 148 14.75 -21.76 -3.22
N GLY A 149 16.07 -21.82 -3.44
CA GLY A 149 17.00 -22.45 -2.50
C GLY A 149 17.08 -21.68 -1.17
N GLU A 150 17.53 -22.35 -0.11
CA GLU A 150 17.58 -21.82 1.25
C GLU A 150 18.38 -20.50 1.37
N ALA A 151 19.48 -20.37 0.62
CA ALA A 151 20.28 -19.15 0.58
C ALA A 151 19.54 -17.95 -0.06
N ILE A 152 18.79 -18.18 -1.14
CA ILE A 152 17.97 -17.14 -1.78
C ILE A 152 16.83 -16.76 -0.86
N ARG A 153 16.21 -17.75 -0.20
CA ARG A 153 15.14 -17.51 0.76
C ARG A 153 15.61 -16.64 1.92
N ASN A 154 16.76 -16.96 2.53
CA ASN A 154 17.33 -16.16 3.62
C ASN A 154 17.72 -14.76 3.16
N TYR A 155 18.32 -14.63 1.96
CA TYR A 155 18.63 -13.32 1.36
C TYR A 155 17.37 -12.45 1.19
N TYR A 156 16.30 -13.01 0.61
CA TYR A 156 15.03 -12.29 0.52
C TYR A 156 14.45 -12.00 1.91
N HIS A 157 14.54 -12.91 2.87
CA HIS A 157 14.02 -12.64 4.23
C HIS A 157 14.78 -11.56 4.99
N GLU A 158 16.08 -11.40 4.76
CA GLU A 158 16.92 -10.41 5.44
C GLU A 158 16.89 -9.05 4.75
N MET A 159 16.81 -9.04 3.42
CA MET A 159 16.98 -7.83 2.60
C MET A 159 15.67 -7.24 2.07
N HIS A 160 14.58 -8.00 2.13
CA HIS A 160 13.29 -7.61 1.58
C HIS A 160 12.35 -7.18 2.70
N VAL A 161 12.02 -5.89 2.71
CA VAL A 161 11.10 -5.30 3.68
C VAL A 161 9.76 -5.18 2.98
N ILE A 162 8.91 -6.22 3.03
CA ILE A 162 7.49 -6.09 2.67
C ILE A 162 6.75 -5.77 3.96
N GLN A 163 6.63 -4.49 4.25
CA GLN A 163 5.90 -4.01 5.40
C GLN A 163 4.96 -2.91 4.96
N ASP A 164 3.73 -2.97 5.45
CA ASP A 164 2.72 -1.95 5.19
C ASP A 164 2.50 -1.14 6.48
N MET A 165 2.37 0.18 6.35
CA MET A 165 2.15 1.11 7.43
C MET A 165 0.80 1.82 7.25
N LEU A 166 -0.20 1.48 8.06
CA LEU A 166 -1.48 2.20 8.09
C LEU A 166 -1.36 3.41 9.02
N VAL A 167 -1.05 4.56 8.42
CA VAL A 167 -0.80 5.81 9.15
C VAL A 167 -1.97 6.78 8.95
N PRO A 168 -2.43 7.48 10.00
CA PRO A 168 -3.38 8.57 9.82
C PRO A 168 -2.86 9.61 8.80
N LEU A 169 -3.71 10.05 7.86
CA LEU A 169 -3.26 10.84 6.71
C LEU A 169 -2.48 12.10 7.09
N TYR A 170 -2.89 12.80 8.14
CA TYR A 170 -2.21 14.01 8.63
C TYR A 170 -0.76 13.79 9.11
N LYS A 171 -0.39 12.55 9.45
CA LYS A 171 0.98 12.12 9.81
C LYS A 171 1.76 11.54 8.63
N GLY A 172 1.18 11.55 7.42
CA GLY A 172 1.83 10.98 6.25
C GLY A 172 3.17 11.64 5.92
N ARG A 173 3.34 12.93 6.25
CA ARG A 173 4.63 13.63 6.09
C ARG A 173 5.71 13.02 6.98
N ASP A 174 5.43 12.94 8.27
CA ASP A 174 6.35 12.39 9.27
C ASP A 174 6.69 10.93 8.98
N ALA A 175 5.70 10.16 8.51
CA ALA A 175 5.91 8.77 8.10
C ALA A 175 6.85 8.65 6.90
N LEU A 176 6.69 9.47 5.86
CA LEU A 176 7.59 9.43 4.69
C LEU A 176 9.02 9.82 5.06
N GLU A 177 9.20 10.82 5.93
CA GLU A 177 10.52 11.20 6.42
C GLU A 177 11.15 10.08 7.24
N TRP A 178 10.38 9.46 8.12
CA TRP A 178 10.83 8.33 8.93
C TRP A 178 11.24 7.14 8.05
N VAL A 179 10.41 6.75 7.08
CA VAL A 179 10.72 5.66 6.13
C VAL A 179 11.96 6.01 5.32
N HIS A 180 12.09 7.25 4.87
CA HIS A 180 13.28 7.67 4.15
C HIS A 180 14.54 7.56 5.01
N GLN A 181 14.50 7.97 6.29
CA GLN A 181 15.68 7.95 7.17
C GLN A 181 16.06 6.55 7.64
N GLU A 182 15.08 5.74 8.06
CA GLU A 182 15.35 4.44 8.70
C GLU A 182 15.45 3.31 7.67
N MET A 183 14.71 3.40 6.57
CA MET A 183 14.65 2.33 5.56
C MET A 183 15.34 2.71 4.25
N GLU A 184 15.27 3.97 3.81
CA GLU A 184 15.80 4.44 2.51
C GLU A 184 15.29 3.61 1.30
N VAL A 185 14.06 3.11 1.39
CA VAL A 185 13.50 2.21 0.38
C VAL A 185 12.58 2.92 -0.59
N TYR A 186 12.78 2.66 -1.88
CA TYR A 186 11.91 3.07 -2.98
C TYR A 186 11.75 1.92 -4.00
N PRO A 187 10.62 1.86 -4.74
CA PRO A 187 9.48 2.78 -4.67
C PRO A 187 8.63 2.60 -3.41
N ILE A 188 7.82 3.62 -3.07
CA ILE A 188 6.81 3.58 -1.99
C ILE A 188 5.43 3.71 -2.61
N TRP A 189 4.52 2.79 -2.26
CA TRP A 189 3.11 2.86 -2.65
C TRP A 189 2.29 3.53 -1.57
N LEU A 190 1.49 4.51 -1.98
CA LEU A 190 0.53 5.18 -1.11
C LEU A 190 -0.89 4.88 -1.57
N CYS A 191 -1.70 4.35 -0.66
CA CYS A 191 -3.10 4.07 -0.90
C CYS A 191 -3.95 4.63 0.25
N PRO A 192 -4.81 5.62 0.01
CA PRO A 192 -5.64 6.17 1.06
C PRO A 192 -6.85 5.26 1.30
N HIS A 193 -7.21 5.10 2.57
CA HIS A 193 -8.39 4.35 2.98
C HIS A 193 -9.05 5.00 4.17
N ARG A 194 -10.37 4.79 4.28
CA ARG A 194 -11.18 5.32 5.38
C ARG A 194 -11.30 4.28 6.48
N LEU A 195 -10.86 4.65 7.67
CA LEU A 195 -11.15 3.90 8.88
C LEU A 195 -12.43 4.45 9.51
N PHE A 196 -13.52 3.71 9.35
CA PHE A 196 -14.84 4.12 9.83
C PHE A 196 -14.94 4.01 11.35
N LYS A 197 -15.59 5.01 11.95
CA LYS A 197 -15.99 4.98 13.35
C LYS A 197 -17.23 4.12 13.49
N LEU A 198 -17.05 2.92 14.02
CA LEU A 198 -18.14 1.98 14.29
C LEU A 198 -18.74 2.18 15.69
N PRO A 199 -20.01 1.79 15.94
CA PRO A 199 -20.62 1.85 17.28
C PRO A 199 -19.89 1.00 18.31
N ILE A 200 -19.21 -0.06 17.87
CA ILE A 200 -18.43 -0.97 18.71
C ILE A 200 -16.97 -0.87 18.28
N LYS A 201 -16.06 -0.71 19.26
CA LYS A 201 -14.63 -0.58 19.01
C LYS A 201 -14.03 -1.92 18.56
N THR A 202 -13.51 -1.96 17.35
CA THR A 202 -12.78 -3.10 16.76
C THR A 202 -11.29 -3.06 17.09
N MET A 203 -10.53 -4.10 16.71
CA MET A 203 -9.08 -4.19 16.95
C MET A 203 -8.31 -2.98 16.42
N VAL A 204 -8.74 -2.45 15.27
CA VAL A 204 -8.28 -1.19 14.68
C VAL A 204 -9.42 -0.19 14.83
N TYR A 205 -9.13 1.00 15.34
CA TYR A 205 -10.14 2.03 15.56
C TYR A 205 -9.53 3.44 15.52
N PRO A 206 -10.23 4.47 15.00
CA PRO A 206 -9.72 5.83 15.00
C PRO A 206 -9.47 6.36 16.41
N GLU A 207 -8.45 7.21 16.60
CA GLU A 207 -8.17 7.83 17.91
C GLU A 207 -9.42 8.50 18.51
N PRO A 208 -9.69 8.35 19.82
CA PRO A 208 -10.77 9.06 20.49
C PRO A 208 -10.69 10.57 20.28
N GLY A 209 -11.82 11.19 19.97
CA GLY A 209 -11.88 12.65 19.81
C GLY A 209 -11.37 13.18 18.47
N PHE A 210 -10.92 12.34 17.52
CA PHE A 210 -10.40 12.79 16.22
C PHE A 210 -11.34 13.77 15.47
N LYS A 211 -12.65 13.58 15.61
CA LYS A 211 -13.70 14.45 15.03
C LYS A 211 -13.61 15.92 15.46
N HIS A 212 -12.99 16.22 16.61
CA HIS A 212 -12.84 17.58 17.13
C HIS A 212 -11.62 18.29 16.56
N HIS A 213 -10.71 17.56 15.92
CA HIS A 213 -9.47 18.12 15.39
C HIS A 213 -9.65 18.70 13.98
N CYS A 214 -10.76 18.39 13.30
CA CYS A 214 -11.07 18.90 11.95
C CYS A 214 -9.87 18.81 11.00
N ARG A 215 -9.29 17.61 10.84
CA ARG A 215 -8.11 17.39 10.01
C ARG A 215 -8.51 17.12 8.56
N GLN A 216 -7.65 17.49 7.62
CA GLN A 216 -7.84 17.24 6.19
C GLN A 216 -8.02 15.73 5.92
N GLY A 217 -9.12 15.37 5.26
CA GLY A 217 -9.52 13.98 4.96
C GLY A 217 -10.35 13.29 6.05
N ASP A 218 -10.40 13.84 7.27
CA ASP A 218 -11.24 13.29 8.34
C ASP A 218 -12.69 13.79 8.22
N THR A 219 -13.63 12.87 8.36
CA THR A 219 -15.07 13.14 8.41
C THR A 219 -15.64 12.85 9.80
N SER A 220 -16.90 13.20 10.02
CA SER A 220 -17.58 12.92 11.29
C SER A 220 -17.71 11.41 11.58
N SER A 221 -17.75 10.60 10.53
CA SER A 221 -17.96 9.15 10.58
C SER A 221 -16.71 8.32 10.27
N ALA A 222 -15.66 8.90 9.72
CA ALA A 222 -14.46 8.16 9.34
C ALA A 222 -13.21 9.01 9.42
N ARG A 223 -12.09 8.35 9.66
CA ARG A 223 -10.78 8.98 9.65
C ARG A 223 -10.00 8.53 8.43
N MET A 224 -9.27 9.43 7.78
CA MET A 224 -8.44 9.05 6.65
C MET A 224 -7.10 8.50 7.13
N PHE A 225 -6.74 7.34 6.58
CA PHE A 225 -5.44 6.72 6.73
C PHE A 225 -4.81 6.54 5.35
N THR A 226 -3.50 6.42 5.30
CA THR A 226 -2.77 6.00 4.12
C THR A 226 -1.97 4.76 4.48
N ASP A 227 -1.99 3.80 3.57
CA ASP A 227 -1.05 2.70 3.58
C ASP A 227 0.27 3.14 2.95
N MET A 228 1.40 2.66 3.46
CA MET A 228 2.73 2.89 2.92
C MET A 228 3.53 1.59 2.92
N GLY A 229 3.86 1.10 1.73
CA GLY A 229 4.63 -0.14 1.55
C GLY A 229 6.03 0.09 0.96
N PRO A 230 7.10 0.18 1.77
CA PRO A 230 8.48 -0.04 1.31
C PRO A 230 8.71 -1.50 0.87
N VAL A 231 9.83 -1.74 0.18
CA VAL A 231 10.12 -2.98 -0.56
C VAL A 231 11.54 -3.53 -0.40
N LEU A 232 12.57 -2.86 -0.92
CA LEU A 232 13.92 -3.41 -0.97
C LEU A 232 15.01 -2.34 -0.84
N ARG A 233 15.96 -2.57 0.07
CA ARG A 233 17.21 -1.82 0.16
C ARG A 233 18.32 -2.61 -0.54
N GLY A 234 19.13 -1.94 -1.35
CA GLY A 234 20.20 -2.59 -2.13
C GLY A 234 21.45 -2.96 -1.30
N GLU A 235 21.53 -2.51 -0.04
CA GLU A 235 22.67 -2.66 0.86
C GLU A 235 22.33 -3.58 2.03
N VAL A 236 23.36 -4.23 2.61
CA VAL A 236 23.19 -5.11 3.78
C VAL A 236 22.53 -4.33 4.91
N PHE A 237 21.38 -4.82 5.35
CA PHE A 237 20.50 -4.11 6.27
C PHE A 237 19.88 -5.12 7.24
N ASP A 238 19.80 -4.75 8.51
CA ASP A 238 19.04 -5.54 9.48
C ASP A 238 17.55 -5.20 9.35
N GLY A 239 16.87 -5.94 8.46
CA GLY A 239 15.44 -5.80 8.25
C GLY A 239 14.63 -6.02 9.52
N ALA A 240 15.05 -6.91 10.42
CA ALA A 240 14.30 -7.19 11.64
C ALA A 240 14.39 -6.04 12.65
N GLU A 241 15.57 -5.44 12.83
CA GLU A 241 15.73 -4.26 13.68
C GLU A 241 14.91 -3.09 13.15
N ALA A 242 14.94 -2.83 11.85
CA ALA A 242 14.18 -1.75 11.24
C ALA A 242 12.67 -1.94 11.29
N VAL A 243 12.18 -3.18 11.07
CA VAL A 243 10.78 -3.55 11.27
C VAL A 243 10.39 -3.30 12.73
N SER A 244 11.23 -3.71 13.68
CA SER A 244 10.95 -3.46 15.10
C SER A 244 10.85 -1.96 15.42
N LYS A 245 11.75 -1.13 14.90
CA LYS A 245 11.66 0.35 15.04
C LYS A 245 10.40 0.90 14.40
N MET A 246 10.04 0.41 13.21
CA MET A 246 8.81 0.80 12.51
C MET A 246 7.57 0.48 13.36
N GLU A 247 7.48 -0.72 13.91
CA GLU A 247 6.35 -1.14 14.72
C GLU A 247 6.20 -0.30 15.99
N GLN A 248 7.32 0.07 16.64
CA GLN A 248 7.29 0.99 17.78
C GLN A 248 6.83 2.39 17.35
N TRP A 249 7.35 2.90 16.23
CA TRP A 249 6.90 4.18 15.67
C TRP A 249 5.40 4.18 15.37
N LEU A 250 4.86 3.08 14.84
CA LEU A 250 3.42 2.92 14.58
C LEU A 250 2.61 2.98 15.88
N ILE A 251 3.04 2.29 16.94
CA ILE A 251 2.38 2.31 18.26
C ILE A 251 2.35 3.73 18.82
N GLU A 252 3.48 4.43 18.81
CA GLU A 252 3.61 5.80 19.31
C GLU A 252 2.75 6.78 18.52
N ASN A 253 2.49 6.48 17.25
CA ASN A 253 1.75 7.35 16.35
C ASN A 253 0.26 7.03 16.18
N HIS A 254 -0.26 6.05 16.92
CA HIS A 254 -1.64 5.55 16.76
C HIS A 254 -1.92 5.06 15.33
N SER A 255 -0.91 4.42 14.76
CA SER A 255 -0.91 3.79 13.45
C SER A 255 -0.92 2.27 13.62
N PHE A 256 -1.17 1.55 12.53
CA PHE A 256 -1.31 0.09 12.57
C PHE A 256 -0.46 -0.57 11.50
N GLN A 257 -0.03 -1.80 11.75
CA GLN A 257 0.58 -2.67 10.76
C GLN A 257 -0.47 -3.70 10.29
N PRO A 258 -0.66 -3.92 8.99
CA PRO A 258 -1.51 -5.00 8.51
C PRO A 258 -0.97 -6.37 8.93
N GLN A 259 -1.82 -7.21 9.50
CA GLN A 259 -1.43 -8.50 10.11
C GLN A 259 -1.02 -9.60 9.10
N TYR A 260 -1.01 -9.30 7.79
CA TYR A 260 -0.46 -10.23 6.79
C TYR A 260 1.07 -10.22 6.78
N ALA A 261 1.69 -9.12 7.20
CA ALA A 261 3.12 -8.99 7.31
C ALA A 261 3.63 -9.65 8.59
N VAL A 262 4.92 -10.01 8.57
CA VAL A 262 5.58 -10.60 9.75
C VAL A 262 5.83 -9.49 10.76
N SER A 263 5.42 -9.75 12.01
CA SER A 263 5.64 -8.83 13.13
C SER A 263 6.83 -9.26 13.99
N GLU A 264 7.67 -8.30 14.36
CA GLU A 264 8.81 -8.46 15.26
C GLU A 264 8.46 -8.04 16.70
N LEU A 265 7.24 -7.53 16.94
CA LEU A 265 6.76 -7.17 18.27
C LEU A 265 6.79 -8.35 19.26
N ASN A 266 6.90 -7.98 20.53
CA ASN A 266 6.49 -8.85 21.63
C ASN A 266 4.96 -8.79 21.80
N GLU A 267 4.39 -9.77 22.50
CA GLU A 267 2.93 -9.91 22.64
C GLU A 267 2.28 -8.69 23.31
N LYS A 268 2.97 -8.09 24.29
CA LYS A 268 2.49 -6.92 25.01
C LYS A 268 2.37 -5.72 24.07
N ASP A 269 3.38 -5.46 23.25
CA ASP A 269 3.37 -4.34 22.31
C ASP A 269 2.42 -4.58 21.14
N PHE A 270 2.27 -5.83 20.69
CA PHE A 270 1.24 -6.20 19.71
C PHE A 270 -0.16 -5.80 20.18
N TRP A 271 -0.51 -6.13 21.43
CA TRP A 271 -1.80 -5.74 22.02
C TRP A 271 -1.85 -4.29 22.52
N ARG A 272 -0.76 -3.53 22.44
CA ARG A 272 -0.80 -2.06 22.54
C ARG A 272 -1.20 -1.42 21.21
N MET A 273 -0.78 -2.01 20.08
CA MET A 273 -1.18 -1.58 18.75
C MET A 273 -2.65 -1.93 18.47
N PHE A 274 -3.09 -3.13 18.85
CA PHE A 274 -4.45 -3.64 18.58
C PHE A 274 -5.29 -3.81 19.84
N ASP A 275 -6.56 -3.41 19.79
CA ASP A 275 -7.49 -3.66 20.90
C ASP A 275 -7.94 -5.13 20.94
N ALA A 276 -7.55 -5.84 21.99
CA ALA A 276 -7.82 -7.27 22.16
C ALA A 276 -9.23 -7.58 22.68
N ASP A 277 -10.02 -6.61 23.16
CA ASP A 277 -11.19 -6.88 24.01
C ASP A 277 -12.27 -7.69 23.27
N LEU A 278 -12.64 -7.25 22.06
CA LEU A 278 -13.60 -7.97 21.22
C LEU A 278 -13.06 -9.30 20.70
N TYR A 279 -11.75 -9.44 20.61
CA TYR A 279 -11.10 -10.66 20.14
C TYR A 279 -11.04 -11.74 21.24
N GLU A 280 -10.74 -11.34 22.47
CA GLU A 280 -10.60 -12.24 23.62
C GLU A 280 -11.95 -12.70 24.19
N ASN A 281 -12.99 -11.87 24.11
CA ASN A 281 -14.33 -12.23 24.59
C ASN A 281 -14.89 -13.54 23.97
N PRO A 282 -15.00 -13.69 22.63
CA PRO A 282 -15.45 -14.93 22.02
C PRO A 282 -14.48 -16.10 22.28
N ARG A 283 -13.17 -15.83 22.38
CA ARG A 283 -12.19 -16.89 22.67
C ARG A 283 -12.44 -17.53 24.02
N LYS A 284 -12.72 -16.72 25.04
CA LYS A 284 -13.09 -17.19 26.38
C LYS A 284 -14.46 -17.87 26.37
N LYS A 285 -15.46 -17.24 25.72
CA LYS A 285 -16.84 -17.76 25.65
C LYS A 285 -16.93 -19.15 25.03
N TYR A 286 -16.16 -19.42 23.98
CA TYR A 286 -16.22 -20.68 23.22
C TYR A 286 -15.06 -21.64 23.54
N GLY A 287 -14.28 -21.39 24.60
CA GLY A 287 -13.18 -22.28 25.01
C GLY A 287 -12.03 -22.38 23.99
N ALA A 288 -11.79 -21.34 23.20
CA ALA A 288 -10.73 -21.30 22.19
C ALA A 288 -9.34 -20.99 22.78
N VAL A 289 -9.30 -20.48 24.03
CA VAL A 289 -8.05 -20.15 24.74
C VAL A 289 -7.25 -21.44 24.97
N GLY A 290 -6.03 -21.49 24.45
CA GLY A 290 -5.16 -22.68 24.53
C GLY A 290 -5.41 -23.73 23.44
N THR A 291 -6.59 -23.73 22.80
CA THR A 291 -6.89 -24.64 21.66
C THR A 291 -6.42 -24.06 20.33
N PHE A 292 -6.67 -22.78 20.09
CA PHE A 292 -6.29 -22.11 18.85
C PHE A 292 -5.24 -21.03 19.13
N MET A 293 -4.19 -21.07 18.31
CA MET A 293 -3.12 -20.07 18.29
C MET A 293 -3.70 -18.64 18.23
N SER A 294 -3.14 -17.73 19.03
CA SER A 294 -3.59 -16.34 19.06
C SER A 294 -3.23 -15.60 17.76
N GLY A 295 -3.91 -14.49 17.47
CA GLY A 295 -3.58 -13.64 16.32
C GLY A 295 -2.11 -13.21 16.33
N TYR A 296 -1.60 -12.83 17.49
CA TYR A 296 -0.18 -12.51 17.68
C TYR A 296 0.76 -13.63 17.22
N TYR A 297 0.57 -14.87 17.69
CA TYR A 297 1.45 -15.98 17.31
C TYR A 297 1.35 -16.38 15.83
N LYS A 298 0.23 -16.05 15.16
CA LYS A 298 0.08 -16.25 13.71
C LYS A 298 0.80 -15.19 12.88
N SER A 299 0.91 -13.96 13.40
CA SER A 299 1.61 -12.85 12.75
C SER A 299 3.09 -12.79 13.13
N LYS A 300 3.51 -13.47 14.19
CA LYS A 300 4.90 -13.54 14.60
C LYS A 300 5.72 -14.41 13.66
N LYS A 301 6.99 -14.04 13.47
CA LYS A 301 7.99 -14.90 12.83
C LYS A 301 8.12 -16.21 13.61
N GLY A 302 7.57 -17.30 13.06
CA GLY A 302 7.76 -18.64 13.58
C GLY A 302 9.14 -19.19 13.20
N ARG A 303 9.70 -20.08 14.01
CA ARG A 303 10.77 -20.99 13.56
C ARG A 303 10.25 -22.07 12.58
N GLU A 304 8.93 -22.16 12.38
CA GLU A 304 8.23 -23.24 11.66
C GLU A 304 7.36 -22.75 10.49
N THR A 305 7.64 -21.59 9.88
CA THR A 305 6.97 -21.22 8.60
C THR A 305 7.59 -21.91 7.38
N ASP A 306 8.12 -23.12 7.59
CA ASP A 306 8.65 -24.06 6.60
C ASP A 306 7.57 -25.09 6.23
N TYR A 307 6.50 -24.61 5.59
CA TYR A 307 5.54 -25.47 4.89
C TYR A 307 5.20 -24.87 3.51
#